data_AF-A0A970BKH3-F1
#
_entry.id   AF-A0A970BKH3-F1
#
_cell.length_a   1.000
_cell.length_b   1.000
_cell.length_c   1.000
_cell.angle_alpha   90.00
_cell.angle_beta   90.00
_cell.angle_gamma   90.00
#
_symmetry.space_group_name_H-M   'P 1'
#
loop_
_entity.id
_entity.type
_entity.pdbx_description
1 polymer ?
#
loop_
_entity_poly.entity_id
_entity_poly.type
_entity_poly.pdbx_seq_one_letter_code
_entity_poly.pdbx_strand_id
1 'polypeptide(L)'
;MKTLKDIEKKNNFKVPEDYFDNMEKEVIKKIKSGELIKKPSPFQVFKPYLYMAASVILLAYGIKTVLNISVNKKSETIISKIEDFSYTFDDMISELSYDELAFYEYLNDEDNNYWASEELINDDEDLIYLEDYLAQYYLEYELE
;
A
#
# COMPACT_ATOMS: atom_id res chain seq x y z
N MET A 1 54.77 5.64 12.07
CA MET A 1 53.53 5.81 12.86
C MET A 1 53.52 7.25 13.35
N LYS A 2 52.56 8.09 12.95
CA LYS A 2 52.50 9.48 13.42
C LYS A 2 52.08 9.49 14.90
N THR A 3 52.71 10.31 15.72
CA THR A 3 52.43 10.42 17.15
C THR A 3 51.57 11.65 17.42
N LEU A 4 50.88 11.71 18.57
CA LEU A 4 50.03 12.86 18.95
C LEU A 4 50.80 14.21 18.97
N LYS A 5 52.14 14.17 19.03
CA LYS A 5 53.01 15.35 18.94
C LYS A 5 53.15 15.91 17.53
N ASP A 6 52.87 15.10 16.50
CA ASP A 6 52.94 15.46 15.08
C ASP A 6 51.65 16.13 14.56
N ILE A 7 50.63 16.27 15.42
CA ILE A 7 49.36 16.92 15.09
C ILE A 7 49.45 18.38 15.49
N GLU A 8 49.23 19.29 14.54
CA GLU A 8 49.16 20.73 14.82
C GLU A 8 48.08 21.00 15.88
N LYS A 9 48.45 21.69 16.96
CA LYS A 9 47.53 22.11 18.04
C LYS A 9 46.65 23.27 17.58
N LYS A 10 45.92 23.07 16.49
CA LYS A 10 44.91 24.01 15.99
C LYS A 10 43.60 23.74 16.73
N ASN A 11 42.98 24.80 17.24
CA ASN A 11 41.67 24.69 17.87
C ASN A 11 40.61 24.47 16.77
N ASN A 12 40.28 23.20 16.52
CA ASN A 12 39.28 22.78 15.53
C ASN A 12 37.84 22.99 16.02
N PHE A 13 37.64 23.36 17.29
CA PHE A 13 36.34 23.69 17.87
C PHE A 13 36.07 25.20 17.86
N LYS A 14 36.97 26.01 17.28
CA LYS A 14 36.72 27.44 17.12
C LYS A 14 35.70 27.64 16.00
N VAL A 15 34.59 28.30 16.33
CA VAL A 15 33.60 28.71 15.34
C VAL A 15 34.21 29.71 14.35
N PRO A 16 33.76 29.71 13.08
CA PRO A 16 34.16 30.72 12.11
C PRO A 16 33.84 32.14 12.60
N GLU A 17 34.64 33.11 12.15
CA GLU A 17 34.34 34.52 12.40
C GLU A 17 32.99 34.88 11.77
N ASP A 18 32.22 35.71 12.46
CA ASP A 18 30.89 36.18 12.07
C ASP A 18 29.82 35.09 11.83
N TYR A 19 30.02 33.86 12.34
CA TYR A 19 29.04 32.77 12.22
C TYR A 19 27.69 33.15 12.83
N PHE A 20 27.70 33.65 14.07
CA PHE A 20 26.49 34.03 14.77
C PHE A 20 25.89 35.35 14.25
N ASP A 21 26.72 36.27 13.76
CA ASP A 21 26.27 37.57 13.24
C ASP A 21 25.49 37.46 11.94
N ASN A 22 25.76 36.42 11.13
CA ASN A 22 25.05 36.16 9.88
C ASN A 22 23.97 35.09 9.99
N MET A 23 23.98 34.28 11.06
CA MET A 23 23.03 33.19 11.27
C MET A 23 21.57 33.67 11.22
N GLU A 24 21.24 34.77 11.90
CA GLU A 24 19.88 35.33 11.88
C GLU A 24 19.44 35.69 10.45
N LYS A 25 20.33 36.34 9.68
CA LYS A 25 20.05 36.74 8.29
C LYS A 25 19.86 35.52 7.39
N GLU A 26 20.66 34.48 7.57
CA GLU A 26 20.54 33.24 6.81
C GLU A 26 19.25 32.48 7.13
N VAL A 27 18.88 32.39 8.41
CA VAL A 27 17.63 31.75 8.84
C VAL A 27 16.43 32.50 8.27
N ILE A 28 16.39 33.84 8.42
CA ILE A 28 15.33 34.67 7.84
C ILE A 28 15.28 34.53 6.31
N LYS A 29 16.45 34.48 5.65
CA LYS A 29 16.54 34.29 4.20
C LYS A 29 15.98 32.94 3.80
N LYS A 30 16.28 31.84 4.51
CA LYS A 30 15.75 30.50 4.23
C LYS A 30 14.24 30.39 4.45
N ILE A 31 13.71 31.04 5.49
CA ILE A 31 12.27 31.10 5.77
C ILE A 31 11.56 31.90 4.66
N LYS A 32 12.09 33.07 4.27
CA LYS A 32 11.52 33.92 3.21
C LYS A 32 11.70 33.34 1.81
N SER A 33 12.79 32.62 1.58
CA SER A 33 13.04 31.89 0.34
C SER A 33 12.32 30.54 0.31
N GLY A 34 11.36 30.32 1.22
CA GLY A 34 10.55 29.12 1.33
C GLY A 34 10.34 28.56 -0.06
N GLU A 35 10.93 27.38 -0.27
CA GLU A 35 10.92 26.71 -1.57
C GLU A 35 9.50 26.81 -2.08
N LEU A 36 9.34 27.49 -3.21
CA LEU A 36 8.04 27.64 -3.84
C LEU A 36 7.60 26.21 -4.16
N ILE A 37 6.83 25.61 -3.26
CA ILE A 37 6.18 24.32 -3.46
C ILE A 37 5.39 24.55 -4.73
N LYS A 38 5.93 24.08 -5.86
CA LYS A 38 5.32 24.25 -7.16
C LYS A 38 4.01 23.50 -7.07
N LYS A 39 2.92 24.22 -6.79
CA LYS A 39 1.59 23.66 -6.73
C LYS A 39 1.41 22.81 -7.99
N PRO A 40 1.01 21.54 -7.87
CA PRO A 40 0.89 20.67 -9.02
C PRO A 40 -0.02 21.37 -10.04
N SER A 41 0.47 21.44 -11.28
CA SER A 41 -0.30 22.03 -12.38
C SER A 41 -1.63 21.28 -12.49
N PRO A 42 -2.77 21.96 -12.74
CA PRO A 42 -4.06 21.28 -12.89
C PRO A 42 -3.99 20.14 -13.91
N PHE A 43 -3.18 20.28 -14.97
CA PHE A 43 -2.93 19.24 -15.96
C PHE A 43 -2.29 17.95 -15.40
N GLN A 44 -1.57 18.00 -14.28
CA GLN A 44 -1.02 16.80 -13.63
C GLN A 44 -2.11 16.01 -12.90
N VAL A 45 -3.12 16.71 -12.36
CA VAL A 45 -4.27 16.09 -11.68
C VAL A 45 -5.24 15.47 -12.69
N PHE A 46 -5.36 16.02 -13.90
CA PHE A 46 -6.26 15.48 -14.93
C PHE A 46 -5.75 14.23 -15.68
N LYS A 47 -4.45 13.92 -15.63
CA LYS A 47 -3.88 12.73 -16.28
C LYS A 47 -4.56 11.40 -15.90
N PRO A 48 -4.75 11.06 -14.61
CA PRO A 48 -5.40 9.81 -14.23
C PRO A 48 -6.85 9.72 -14.72
N TYR A 49 -7.61 10.81 -14.67
CA TYR A 49 -9.00 10.84 -15.17
C TYR A 49 -9.10 10.56 -16.67
N LEU A 50 -8.09 10.98 -17.45
CA LEU A 50 -8.02 10.68 -18.87
C LEU A 50 -7.88 9.17 -19.14
N TYR A 51 -7.02 8.47 -18.39
CA TYR A 51 -6.84 7.02 -18.52
C TYR A 51 -8.10 6.25 -18.10
N MET A 52 -8.75 6.70 -17.03
CA MET A 52 -10.04 6.13 -16.60
C MET A 52 -11.09 6.27 -17.71
N ALA A 53 -11.26 7.47 -18.27
CA ALA A 53 -12.21 7.70 -19.36
C ALA A 53 -11.92 6.81 -20.59
N ALA A 54 -10.64 6.67 -20.97
CA ALA A 54 -10.24 5.79 -22.06
C ALA A 54 -10.61 4.31 -21.81
N SER A 55 -10.40 3.81 -20.58
CA SER A 55 -10.75 2.44 -20.20
C SER A 55 -12.25 2.17 -20.29
N VAL A 56 -13.08 3.11 -19.84
CA VAL A 56 -14.54 3.02 -19.90
C VAL A 56 -15.03 3.02 -21.35
N ILE A 57 -14.43 3.85 -22.21
CA ILE A 57 -14.76 3.89 -23.64
C ILE A 57 -14.41 2.57 -24.33
N LEU A 58 -13.23 1.99 -24.04
CA LEU A 58 -12.82 0.69 -24.57
C LEU A 58 -13.76 -0.43 -24.11
N LEU A 59 -14.13 -0.46 -22.83
CA LEU A 59 -15.07 -1.42 -22.29
C LEU A 59 -16.44 -1.32 -22.98
N ALA A 60 -16.99 -0.10 -23.08
CA ALA A 60 -18.28 0.13 -23.73
C ALA A 60 -18.27 -0.26 -25.22
N TYR A 61 -17.18 0.04 -25.92
CA TYR A 61 -17.01 -0.37 -27.31
C TYR A 61 -16.92 -1.90 -27.44
N GLY A 62 -16.14 -2.56 -26.57
CA GLY A 62 -16.05 -4.02 -26.50
C GLY A 62 -17.41 -4.68 -26.30
N ILE A 63 -18.17 -4.25 -25.28
CA ILE A 63 -19.53 -4.74 -25.00
C ILE A 63 -20.43 -4.55 -26.23
N LYS A 64 -20.43 -3.35 -26.83
CA LYS A 64 -21.24 -3.05 -28.02
C LYS A 64 -20.89 -3.97 -29.19
N THR A 65 -19.61 -4.23 -29.44
CA THR A 65 -19.18 -5.12 -30.53
C THR A 65 -19.61 -6.57 -30.31
N VAL A 66 -19.48 -7.08 -29.07
CA VAL A 66 -19.87 -8.44 -28.71
C VAL A 66 -21.39 -8.64 -28.81
N LEU A 67 -22.17 -7.69 -28.27
CA LEU A 67 -23.63 -7.75 -28.36
C LEU A 67 -24.14 -7.67 -29.82
N ASN A 68 -23.51 -6.83 -30.65
CA ASN A 68 -23.88 -6.70 -32.07
C ASN A 68 -23.59 -7.98 -32.88
N ILE A 69 -22.57 -8.75 -32.50
CA ILE A 69 -22.25 -10.04 -33.12
C ILE A 69 -23.23 -11.14 -32.66
N SER A 70 -23.60 -11.15 -31.38
CA SER A 70 -24.48 -12.20 -30.81
C SER A 70 -25.97 -12.04 -31.14
N VAL A 71 -26.44 -10.83 -31.46
CA VAL A 71 -27.86 -10.57 -31.79
C VAL A 71 -28.32 -11.22 -33.10
N ASN A 72 -27.41 -11.70 -33.96
CA ASN A 72 -27.77 -12.32 -35.25
C ASN A 72 -27.82 -13.87 -35.25
N LYS A 73 -27.70 -14.54 -34.09
CA LYS A 73 -27.99 -15.97 -33.99
C LYS A 73 -29.38 -16.20 -33.44
N LYS A 74 -30.30 -16.63 -34.32
CA LYS A 74 -31.63 -17.17 -34.01
C LYS A 74 -31.52 -18.11 -32.79
N SER A 75 -32.10 -17.70 -31.66
CA SER A 75 -32.10 -18.46 -30.42
C SER A 75 -33.00 -19.67 -30.56
N GLU A 76 -32.44 -20.87 -30.62
CA GLU A 76 -33.15 -22.06 -30.15
C GLU A 76 -32.99 -22.13 -28.63
N THR A 77 -34.13 -22.01 -27.94
CA THR A 77 -34.20 -22.09 -26.47
C THR A 77 -33.91 -23.53 -26.05
N ILE A 78 -32.68 -23.79 -25.60
CA ILE A 78 -32.39 -25.00 -24.82
C ILE A 78 -32.85 -24.71 -23.39
N ILE A 79 -33.88 -25.43 -22.94
CA ILE A 79 -34.33 -25.41 -21.54
C ILE A 79 -33.32 -26.26 -20.75
N SER A 80 -32.24 -25.64 -20.27
CA SER A 80 -31.46 -26.20 -19.18
C SER A 80 -32.20 -25.92 -17.88
N LYS A 81 -32.51 -26.96 -17.11
CA LYS A 81 -33.01 -26.82 -15.73
C LYS A 81 -31.87 -26.22 -14.89
N ILE A 82 -31.89 -24.92 -14.71
CA ILE A 82 -30.99 -24.20 -13.81
C ILE A 82 -31.61 -24.36 -12.43
N GLU A 83 -30.90 -25.00 -11.51
CA GLU A 83 -31.18 -24.83 -10.09
C GLU A 83 -30.83 -23.38 -9.77
N ASP A 84 -31.86 -22.55 -9.56
CA ASP A 84 -31.71 -21.15 -9.18
C ASP A 84 -31.10 -21.09 -7.78
N PHE A 85 -29.78 -21.11 -7.68
CA PHE A 85 -29.09 -20.71 -6.46
C PHE A 85 -29.12 -19.18 -6.40
N SER A 86 -30.20 -18.64 -5.85
CA SER A 86 -30.41 -17.21 -5.66
C SER A 86 -29.65 -16.73 -4.43
N TYR A 87 -28.33 -16.58 -4.53
CA TYR A 87 -27.63 -15.70 -3.60
C TYR A 87 -27.87 -14.27 -4.07
N THR A 88 -28.50 -13.45 -3.22
CA THR A 88 -28.71 -12.05 -3.58
C THR A 88 -27.38 -11.31 -3.49
N PHE A 89 -27.18 -10.30 -4.35
CA PHE A 89 -25.99 -9.45 -4.29
C PHE A 89 -25.77 -8.87 -2.87
N ASP A 90 -26.86 -8.64 -2.14
CA ASP A 90 -26.84 -8.23 -0.74
C ASP A 90 -26.18 -9.26 0.19
N ASP A 91 -26.41 -10.57 -0.01
CA ASP A 91 -25.81 -11.61 0.82
C ASP A 91 -24.28 -11.65 0.64
N MET A 92 -23.80 -11.51 -0.59
CA MET A 92 -22.36 -11.44 -0.90
C MET A 92 -21.71 -10.18 -0.32
N ILE A 93 -22.39 -9.03 -0.40
CA ILE A 93 -21.86 -7.76 0.12
C ILE A 93 -21.85 -7.76 1.65
N SER A 94 -22.85 -8.38 2.28
CA SER A 94 -22.91 -8.54 3.73
C SER A 94 -21.69 -9.32 4.23
N GLU A 95 -21.36 -10.46 3.60
CA GLU A 95 -20.23 -11.29 4.00
C GLU A 95 -18.88 -10.59 3.79
N LEU A 96 -18.68 -9.89 2.66
CA LEU A 96 -17.49 -9.05 2.45
C LEU A 96 -17.42 -7.82 3.38
N SER A 97 -18.56 -7.27 3.77
CA SER A 97 -18.63 -6.08 4.63
C SER A 97 -18.13 -6.35 6.05
N TYR A 98 -18.27 -7.57 6.56
CA TYR A 98 -17.78 -7.92 7.90
C TYR A 98 -16.24 -7.97 7.93
N ASP A 99 -15.64 -8.61 6.94
CA ASP A 99 -14.18 -8.70 6.81
C ASP A 99 -13.55 -7.33 6.56
N GLU A 100 -14.18 -6.49 5.74
CA GLU A 100 -13.67 -5.14 5.46
C GLU A 100 -13.74 -4.24 6.70
N LEU A 101 -14.81 -4.33 7.51
CA LEU A 101 -14.92 -3.57 8.75
C LEU A 101 -13.80 -3.93 9.74
N ALA A 102 -13.51 -5.23 9.89
CA ALA A 102 -12.42 -5.71 10.73
C ALA A 102 -11.05 -5.27 10.21
N PHE A 103 -10.87 -5.21 8.89
CA PHE A 103 -9.64 -4.70 8.27
C PHE A 103 -9.43 -3.21 8.51
N TYR A 104 -10.50 -2.40 8.45
CA TYR A 104 -10.42 -0.97 8.80
C TYR A 104 -10.10 -0.75 10.28
N GLU A 105 -10.68 -1.54 11.17
CA GLU A 105 -10.38 -1.48 12.61
C GLU A 105 -8.91 -1.83 12.85
N TYR A 106 -8.40 -2.90 12.25
CA TYR A 106 -6.99 -3.30 12.32
C TYR A 106 -6.01 -2.23 11.82
N LEU A 107 -6.31 -1.58 10.69
CA LEU A 107 -5.43 -0.55 10.13
C LEU A 107 -5.41 0.75 10.92
N ASN A 108 -6.50 1.02 11.66
CA ASN A 108 -6.75 2.31 12.27
C ASN A 108 -6.70 2.27 13.80
N ASP A 109 -6.42 1.10 14.38
CA ASP A 109 -6.13 0.95 15.79
C ASP A 109 -4.78 1.65 16.10
N GLU A 110 -4.86 2.82 16.74
CA GLU A 110 -3.71 3.68 17.02
C GLU A 110 -2.77 3.11 18.11
N ASP A 111 -3.14 2.01 18.77
CA ASP A 111 -2.34 1.38 19.85
C ASP A 111 -1.43 0.26 19.32
N ASN A 112 -0.71 0.55 18.23
CA ASN A 112 0.23 -0.35 17.59
C ASN A 112 1.55 -0.46 18.39
N ASN A 113 1.46 -1.03 19.58
CA ASN A 113 2.59 -1.55 20.37
C ASN A 113 2.51 -3.07 20.59
N TYR A 114 1.59 -3.78 19.92
CA TYR A 114 1.45 -5.23 20.07
C TYR A 114 2.69 -6.01 19.60
N TRP A 115 3.39 -5.50 18.58
CA TRP A 115 4.68 -6.06 18.12
C TRP A 115 5.87 -5.78 19.05
N ALA A 116 5.71 -4.96 20.10
CA ALA A 116 6.80 -4.56 20.99
C ALA A 116 6.81 -5.31 22.34
N SER A 117 5.84 -6.18 22.62
CA SER A 117 5.76 -6.90 23.91
C SER A 117 5.60 -8.41 23.87
N GLU A 118 5.32 -9.03 22.73
CA GLU A 118 5.31 -10.51 22.63
C GLU A 118 6.56 -11.01 21.93
N GLU A 119 7.52 -11.38 22.75
CA GLU A 119 8.65 -12.22 22.41
C GLU A 119 8.09 -13.61 22.07
N LEU A 120 7.71 -13.79 20.80
CA LEU A 120 6.89 -14.91 20.27
C LEU A 120 7.56 -16.30 20.27
N ILE A 121 8.74 -16.46 20.86
CA ILE A 121 9.38 -17.77 21.02
C ILE A 121 10.18 -17.75 22.32
N ASN A 122 9.52 -18.08 23.42
CA ASN A 122 10.18 -18.14 24.73
C ASN A 122 10.24 -19.55 25.33
N ASP A 123 9.38 -20.48 24.89
CA ASP A 123 9.37 -21.86 25.38
C ASP A 123 9.36 -22.90 24.26
N ASP A 124 9.93 -24.07 24.56
CA ASP A 124 10.04 -25.21 23.63
C ASP A 124 8.65 -25.71 23.13
N GLU A 125 7.58 -25.40 23.88
CA GLU A 125 6.21 -25.79 23.55
C GLU A 125 5.64 -24.98 22.36
N ASP A 126 5.99 -23.70 22.25
CA ASP A 126 5.56 -22.81 21.16
C ASP A 126 6.22 -23.21 19.83
N LEU A 127 7.47 -23.70 19.90
CA LEU A 127 8.20 -24.22 18.74
C LEU A 127 7.57 -25.51 18.20
N ILE A 128 7.13 -26.39 19.09
CA ILE A 128 6.47 -27.66 18.72
C ILE A 128 5.13 -27.39 18.04
N TYR A 129 4.36 -26.43 18.54
CA TYR A 129 3.09 -26.03 17.92
C TYR A 129 3.30 -25.48 16.50
N LEU A 130 4.33 -24.66 16.31
CA LEU A 130 4.66 -24.12 14.99
C LEU A 130 5.16 -25.21 14.03
N GLU A 131 5.94 -26.18 14.51
CA GLU A 131 6.42 -27.30 13.71
C GLU A 131 5.27 -28.18 13.22
N ASP A 132 4.30 -28.49 14.08
CA ASP A 132 3.11 -29.28 13.72
C ASP A 132 2.23 -28.54 12.71
N TYR A 133 2.00 -27.24 12.92
CA TYR A 133 1.25 -26.39 11.98
C TYR A 133 1.88 -26.35 10.59
N LEU A 134 3.22 -26.21 10.52
CA LEU A 134 3.93 -26.18 9.25
C LEU A 134 3.94 -27.55 8.57
N ALA A 135 4.11 -28.63 9.34
CA ALA A 135 4.09 -30.00 8.81
C ALA A 135 2.76 -30.33 8.11
N GLN A 136 1.65 -29.82 8.64
CA GLN A 136 0.33 -30.02 8.06
C GLN A 136 0.19 -29.38 6.66
N TYR A 137 0.79 -28.22 6.45
CA TYR A 137 0.82 -27.55 5.14
C TYR A 137 1.76 -28.22 4.12
N TYR A 138 2.89 -28.77 4.57
CA TYR A 138 3.81 -29.49 3.67
C TYR A 138 3.22 -30.80 3.15
N LEU A 139 2.41 -31.50 3.96
CA LEU A 139 1.74 -32.73 3.54
C LEU A 139 0.65 -32.50 2.49
N GLU A 140 0.03 -31.32 2.46
CA GLU A 140 -1.01 -30.98 1.47
C GLU A 140 -0.43 -30.77 0.07
N TYR A 141 0.86 -30.43 -0.05
CA TYR A 141 1.52 -30.19 -1.35
C TYR A 141 2.09 -31.46 -2.01
N GLU A 142 2.19 -32.58 -1.29
CA GLU A 142 2.66 -33.87 -1.85
C GLU A 142 1.51 -34.78 -2.35
N LEU A 143 0.24 -34.33 -2.25
CA LEU A 143 -0.94 -35.08 -2.70
C LEU A 143 -1.62 -34.53 -3.97
N GLU A 144 -0.97 -33.63 -4.71
CA GLU A 144 -1.27 -33.31 -6.13
C GLU A 144 -0.14 -33.79 -7.07
#